data_AF-A0A531MMX8-F1
#
_entry.id   AF-A0A531MMX8-F1
#
_cell.length_a   1.000
_cell.length_b   1.000
_cell.length_c   1.000
_cell.angle_alpha   90.00
_cell.angle_beta   90.00
_cell.angle_gamma   90.00
#
_symmetry.space_group_name_H-M   'P 1'
#
loop_
_entity.id
_entity.type
_entity.pdbx_description
1 polymer ?
#
loop_
_entity_poly.entity_id
_entity_poly.type
_entity_poly.pdbx_seq_one_letter_code
_entity_poly.pdbx_strand_id
1 'polypeptide(L)'
;SYADRLGRPEEVARFALVRFGRIYPLHLVMLAAFAAFELLRLVLPQLHGTGAAPITGGFDLKSLAANLLLLQGVGFEDRLTWNAPSWSISAEFFAYLLFAGVVFIAGARAWIWFVAVAVAAPLFLLGFSTHHMDVSYDFGFIRCLYGFSLGALLAWFQHDSIAGARQVLVANGPRMSWTLAEIVMVAVIVLFVSLAGDNDAGIAAPLVFSLALFLFAHEGGWISALLRTPFMLTLGALSYSIYMVHIFVQARLINVAGLVERKLGLGLIGDIVLRGGPANGFGPGWTGTVAIVVMLAATIAMSWITWRLVEMPAMAWFRRLSKRI
;
A
#
# COMPACT_ATOMS: atom_id res chain seq x y z
N SER A 1 -21.06 8.74 -14.44
CA SER A 1 -20.40 8.59 -13.12
C SER A 1 -20.29 7.10 -12.76
N TYR A 2 -19.52 6.69 -11.74
CA TYR A 2 -19.62 5.31 -11.19
C TYR A 2 -21.03 5.01 -10.67
N ALA A 3 -21.79 6.05 -10.28
CA ALA A 3 -23.19 5.96 -9.88
C ALA A 3 -24.08 5.26 -10.93
N ASP A 4 -23.74 5.39 -12.22
CA ASP A 4 -24.53 4.81 -13.32
C ASP A 4 -24.03 3.42 -13.73
N ARG A 5 -22.90 2.95 -13.16
CA ARG A 5 -22.17 1.74 -13.58
C ARG A 5 -22.23 0.59 -12.56
N LEU A 6 -22.92 0.79 -11.44
CA LEU A 6 -23.11 -0.20 -10.37
C LEU A 6 -24.59 -0.26 -10.00
N GLY A 7 -25.49 -0.22 -10.99
CA GLY A 7 -26.93 -0.25 -10.80
C GLY A 7 -27.51 -1.66 -10.73
N ARG A 8 -26.72 -2.69 -11.08
CA ARG A 8 -27.15 -4.09 -11.09
C ARG A 8 -26.23 -5.01 -10.27
N PRO A 9 -26.74 -6.10 -9.68
CA PRO A 9 -25.93 -7.04 -8.92
C PRO A 9 -24.75 -7.63 -9.72
N GLU A 10 -24.93 -7.86 -11.01
CA GLU A 10 -23.88 -8.38 -11.89
C GLU A 10 -22.73 -7.37 -12.02
N GLU A 11 -23.03 -6.07 -12.07
CA GLU A 11 -22.01 -5.02 -12.15
C GLU A 11 -21.20 -4.92 -10.87
N VAL A 12 -21.85 -5.09 -9.71
CA VAL A 12 -21.18 -5.17 -8.40
C VAL A 12 -20.27 -6.39 -8.33
N ALA A 13 -20.75 -7.56 -8.76
CA ALA A 13 -19.95 -8.79 -8.79
C ALA A 13 -18.74 -8.65 -9.73
N ARG A 14 -18.93 -8.07 -10.92
CA ARG A 14 -17.85 -7.78 -11.87
C ARG A 14 -16.83 -6.81 -11.27
N PHE A 15 -17.28 -5.77 -10.59
CA PHE A 15 -16.41 -4.81 -9.91
C PHE A 15 -15.56 -5.49 -8.83
N ALA A 16 -16.20 -6.24 -7.93
CA ALA A 16 -15.51 -6.98 -6.86
C ALA A 16 -14.48 -7.96 -7.44
N LEU A 17 -14.85 -8.71 -8.47
CA LEU A 17 -13.98 -9.71 -9.11
C LEU A 17 -12.71 -9.09 -9.73
N VAL A 18 -12.86 -7.98 -10.46
CA VAL A 18 -11.70 -7.31 -11.09
C VAL A 18 -10.77 -6.71 -10.03
N ARG A 19 -11.31 -6.19 -8.93
CA ARG A 19 -10.52 -5.64 -7.81
C ARG A 19 -9.82 -6.73 -7.03
N PHE A 20 -10.50 -7.85 -6.76
CA PHE A 20 -9.89 -9.04 -6.17
C PHE A 20 -8.72 -9.54 -7.03
N GLY A 21 -8.91 -9.61 -8.35
CA GLY A 21 -7.87 -10.02 -9.29
C GLY A 21 -6.66 -9.09 -9.40
N ARG A 22 -6.78 -7.85 -8.91
CA ARG A 22 -5.67 -6.90 -8.83
C ARG A 22 -4.77 -7.15 -7.62
N ILE A 23 -5.33 -7.55 -6.49
CA ILE A 23 -4.62 -7.59 -5.19
C ILE A 23 -4.37 -9.01 -4.67
N TYR A 24 -5.30 -9.93 -4.85
CA TYR A 24 -5.20 -11.25 -4.23
C TYR A 24 -4.11 -12.17 -4.82
N PRO A 25 -3.87 -12.20 -6.14
CA PRO A 25 -2.92 -13.14 -6.72
C PRO A 25 -1.49 -12.97 -6.19
N LEU A 26 -0.98 -11.74 -6.15
CA LEU A 26 0.36 -11.49 -5.62
C LEU A 26 0.42 -11.69 -4.11
N HIS A 27 -0.63 -11.29 -3.38
CA HIS A 27 -0.76 -11.60 -1.96
C HIS A 27 -0.61 -13.09 -1.67
N LEU A 28 -1.35 -13.93 -2.40
CA LEU A 28 -1.29 -15.37 -2.23
C LEU A 28 0.10 -15.94 -2.52
N VAL A 29 0.76 -15.47 -3.59
CA VAL A 29 2.13 -15.88 -3.92
C VAL A 29 3.12 -15.50 -2.81
N MET A 30 3.03 -14.27 -2.30
CA MET A 30 3.91 -13.82 -1.22
C MET A 30 3.61 -14.55 0.09
N LEU A 31 2.35 -14.78 0.41
CA LEU A 31 1.93 -15.55 1.58
C LEU A 31 2.47 -16.98 1.51
N ALA A 32 2.37 -17.62 0.35
CA ALA A 32 2.96 -18.93 0.10
C ALA A 32 4.50 -18.92 0.24
N ALA A 33 5.17 -17.86 -0.21
CA ALA A 33 6.62 -17.72 -0.05
C ALA A 33 7.03 -17.59 1.43
N PHE A 34 6.28 -16.83 2.24
CA PHE A 34 6.48 -16.78 3.69
C PHE A 34 6.22 -18.14 4.35
N ALA A 35 5.12 -18.82 3.98
CA ALA A 35 4.79 -20.16 4.50
C ALA A 35 5.84 -21.20 4.16
N ALA A 36 6.31 -21.22 2.91
CA ALA A 36 7.39 -22.09 2.48
C ALA A 36 8.68 -21.83 3.28
N PHE A 37 8.98 -20.57 3.59
CA PHE A 37 10.15 -20.25 4.41
C PHE A 37 9.99 -20.70 5.87
N GLU A 38 8.82 -20.50 6.48
CA GLU A 38 8.55 -20.99 7.85
C GLU A 38 8.61 -22.52 7.93
N LEU A 39 8.09 -23.23 6.92
CA LEU A 39 8.25 -24.69 6.80
C LEU A 39 9.72 -25.09 6.65
N LEU A 40 10.51 -24.34 5.87
CA LEU A 40 11.94 -24.59 5.74
C LEU A 40 12.67 -24.41 7.07
N ARG A 41 12.29 -23.42 7.89
CA ARG A 41 12.86 -23.23 9.23
C ARG A 41 12.58 -24.43 10.14
N LEU A 42 11.38 -25.03 10.07
CA LEU A 42 11.07 -26.24 10.86
C LEU A 42 12.02 -27.41 10.56
N VAL A 43 12.41 -27.59 9.30
CA VAL A 43 13.28 -28.71 8.89
C VAL A 43 14.77 -28.37 8.98
N LEU A 44 15.15 -27.09 8.97
CA LEU A 44 16.53 -26.61 9.06
C LEU A 44 16.74 -25.70 10.28
N PRO A 45 17.14 -26.26 11.44
CA PRO A 45 17.35 -25.49 12.67
C PRO A 45 18.38 -24.35 12.55
N GLN A 46 19.30 -24.46 11.59
CA GLN A 46 20.29 -23.41 11.27
C GLN A 46 19.62 -22.10 10.82
N LEU A 47 18.37 -22.17 10.32
CA LEU A 47 17.56 -21.04 9.90
C LEU A 47 16.65 -20.50 11.02
N HIS A 48 16.66 -21.08 12.22
CA HIS A 48 15.88 -20.56 13.34
C HIS A 48 16.33 -19.14 13.73
N GLY A 49 17.63 -18.85 13.59
CA GLY A 49 18.21 -17.57 13.99
C GLY A 49 18.00 -17.30 15.47
N THR A 50 17.88 -16.02 15.84
CA THR A 50 17.55 -15.56 17.21
C THR A 50 16.07 -15.15 17.34
N GLY A 51 15.26 -15.36 16.29
CA GLY A 51 13.85 -14.95 16.26
C GLY A 51 12.91 -15.96 16.92
N ALA A 52 11.61 -15.66 16.86
CA ALA A 52 10.55 -16.55 17.31
C ALA A 52 10.62 -17.93 16.62
N ALA A 53 10.18 -18.98 17.31
CA ALA A 53 10.13 -20.33 16.75
C ALA A 53 9.28 -20.37 15.46
N PRO A 54 9.56 -21.30 14.53
CA PRO A 54 8.82 -21.36 13.29
C PRO A 54 7.33 -21.65 13.51
N ILE A 55 6.45 -21.05 12.71
CA ILE A 55 4.98 -21.19 12.80
C ILE A 55 4.45 -20.81 14.21
N THR A 56 4.98 -19.72 14.77
CA THR A 56 4.51 -19.15 16.04
C THR A 56 4.33 -17.64 15.94
N GLY A 57 3.59 -17.07 16.90
CA GLY A 57 3.33 -15.63 16.93
C GLY A 57 2.68 -15.14 15.64
N GLY A 58 3.26 -14.11 15.00
CA GLY A 58 2.72 -13.54 13.76
C GLY A 58 2.73 -14.46 12.53
N PHE A 59 3.28 -15.68 12.64
CA PHE A 59 3.31 -16.70 11.58
C PHE A 59 2.51 -17.96 11.94
N ASP A 60 1.59 -17.88 12.90
CA ASP A 60 0.76 -19.03 13.27
C ASP A 60 -0.31 -19.38 12.21
N LEU A 61 -0.91 -20.56 12.35
CA LEU A 61 -1.91 -21.08 11.41
C LEU A 61 -3.24 -20.32 11.45
N LYS A 62 -3.61 -19.73 12.59
CA LYS A 62 -4.82 -18.92 12.71
C LYS A 62 -4.67 -17.65 11.89
N SER A 63 -3.54 -16.96 12.05
CA SER A 63 -3.20 -15.78 11.26
C SER A 63 -2.99 -16.12 9.79
N LEU A 64 -2.56 -17.34 9.45
CA LEU A 64 -2.49 -17.78 8.05
C LEU A 64 -3.88 -17.82 7.43
N ALA A 65 -4.85 -18.41 8.13
CA ALA A 65 -6.24 -18.43 7.69
C ALA A 65 -6.82 -17.01 7.58
N ALA A 66 -6.53 -16.13 8.54
CA ALA A 66 -6.94 -14.73 8.47
C ALA A 66 -6.35 -14.03 7.23
N ASN A 67 -5.07 -14.25 6.92
CA ASN A 67 -4.41 -13.69 5.74
C ASN A 67 -4.98 -14.25 4.42
N LEU A 68 -5.33 -15.54 4.37
CA LEU A 68 -5.98 -16.14 3.21
C LEU A 68 -7.36 -15.54 2.94
N LEU A 69 -8.06 -15.12 3.99
CA LEU A 69 -9.37 -14.46 3.93
C LEU A 69 -9.28 -12.93 3.88
N LEU A 70 -8.08 -12.36 3.83
CA LEU A 70 -7.82 -10.92 3.88
C LEU A 70 -8.38 -10.24 5.16
N LEU A 71 -8.39 -10.88 6.32
CA LEU A 71 -8.95 -10.34 7.56
C LEU A 71 -7.94 -9.58 8.45
N GLN A 72 -6.66 -9.64 8.11
CA GLN A 72 -5.55 -9.15 8.94
C GLN A 72 -5.44 -7.62 9.07
N GLY A 73 -6.20 -6.85 8.28
CA GLY A 73 -6.26 -5.38 8.35
C GLY A 73 -7.62 -4.81 8.76
N VAL A 74 -8.56 -5.66 9.16
CA VAL A 74 -9.94 -5.27 9.53
C VAL A 74 -10.30 -5.62 10.98
N GLY A 75 -9.30 -5.77 11.85
CA GLY A 75 -9.49 -5.93 13.30
C GLY A 75 -9.56 -7.37 13.83
N PHE A 76 -9.28 -8.39 13.01
CA PHE A 76 -9.24 -9.81 13.47
C PHE A 76 -7.90 -10.22 14.07
N GLU A 77 -6.85 -9.43 13.83
CA GLU A 77 -5.50 -9.66 14.34
C GLU A 77 -5.14 -8.56 15.34
N ASP A 78 -4.30 -8.90 16.31
CA ASP A 78 -3.78 -7.98 17.34
C ASP A 78 -2.31 -7.58 17.08
N ARG A 79 -1.79 -7.96 15.91
CA ARG A 79 -0.44 -7.64 15.43
C ARG A 79 -0.36 -7.75 13.91
N LEU A 80 0.73 -7.27 13.33
CA LEU A 80 1.04 -7.59 11.94
C LEU A 80 1.49 -9.04 11.81
N THR A 81 0.96 -9.71 10.79
CA THR A 81 1.13 -11.15 10.58
C THR A 81 1.62 -11.44 9.18
N TRP A 82 2.32 -12.55 9.02
CA TRP A 82 2.81 -13.07 7.75
C TRP A 82 3.57 -12.04 6.90
N ASN A 83 2.89 -11.46 5.91
CA ASN A 83 3.40 -10.32 5.17
C ASN A 83 2.90 -9.03 5.81
N ALA A 84 3.70 -8.47 6.73
CA ALA A 84 3.35 -7.29 7.51
C ALA A 84 2.61 -6.17 6.72
N PRO A 85 3.10 -5.66 5.58
CA PRO A 85 2.42 -4.62 4.80
C PRO A 85 1.06 -5.04 4.22
N SER A 86 0.75 -6.34 4.13
CA SER A 86 -0.48 -6.82 3.50
C SER A 86 -1.78 -6.44 4.24
N TRP A 87 -1.69 -5.92 5.46
CA TRP A 87 -2.88 -5.39 6.15
C TRP A 87 -3.60 -4.31 5.33
N SER A 88 -2.86 -3.50 4.56
CA SER A 88 -3.46 -2.41 3.78
C SER A 88 -4.30 -2.92 2.62
N ILE A 89 -3.88 -4.02 1.98
CA ILE A 89 -4.63 -4.64 0.87
C ILE A 89 -5.88 -5.37 1.38
N SER A 90 -5.81 -5.88 2.61
CA SER A 90 -6.96 -6.42 3.33
C SER A 90 -8.01 -5.32 3.53
N ALA A 91 -7.61 -4.19 4.11
CA ALA A 91 -8.47 -3.03 4.28
C ALA A 91 -9.01 -2.49 2.93
N GLU A 92 -8.15 -2.41 1.91
CA GLU A 92 -8.51 -1.95 0.57
C GLU A 92 -9.58 -2.83 -0.09
N PHE A 93 -9.48 -4.16 0.06
CA PHE A 93 -10.48 -5.08 -0.48
C PHE A 93 -11.87 -4.83 0.10
N PHE A 94 -11.97 -4.74 1.42
CA PHE A 94 -13.24 -4.47 2.08
C PHE A 94 -13.74 -3.04 1.80
N ALA A 95 -12.85 -2.07 1.62
CA ALA A 95 -13.21 -0.72 1.19
C ALA A 95 -13.82 -0.73 -0.22
N TYR A 96 -13.31 -1.56 -1.14
CA TYR A 96 -13.91 -1.75 -2.46
C TYR A 96 -15.33 -2.33 -2.38
N LEU A 97 -15.53 -3.36 -1.55
CA LEU A 97 -16.86 -3.96 -1.37
C LEU A 97 -17.85 -2.97 -0.74
N LEU A 98 -17.41 -2.22 0.28
CA LEU A 98 -18.21 -1.17 0.91
C LEU A 98 -18.56 -0.08 -0.09
N PHE A 99 -17.59 0.42 -0.87
CA PHE A 99 -17.83 1.38 -1.93
C PHE A 99 -18.88 0.89 -2.93
N ALA A 100 -18.72 -0.35 -3.42
CA ALA A 100 -19.65 -0.90 -4.39
C ALA A 100 -21.06 -1.05 -3.81
N GLY A 101 -21.18 -1.53 -2.57
CA GLY A 101 -22.46 -1.65 -1.87
C GLY A 101 -23.14 -0.30 -1.62
N VAL A 102 -22.38 0.70 -1.15
CA VAL A 102 -22.90 2.06 -0.92
C VAL A 102 -23.37 2.69 -2.23
N VAL A 103 -22.60 2.56 -3.31
CA VAL A 103 -23.01 3.09 -4.63
C VAL A 103 -24.22 2.34 -5.17
N PHE A 104 -24.28 1.02 -5.03
CA PHE A 104 -25.41 0.21 -5.48
C PHE A 104 -26.71 0.57 -4.74
N ILE A 105 -26.65 0.78 -3.42
CA ILE A 105 -27.84 1.07 -2.59
C ILE A 105 -28.26 2.54 -2.68
N ALA A 106 -27.31 3.47 -2.56
CA ALA A 106 -27.59 4.90 -2.45
C ALA A 106 -27.55 5.63 -3.81
N GLY A 107 -27.05 5.00 -4.87
CA GLY A 107 -26.99 5.54 -6.22
C GLY A 107 -26.34 6.92 -6.27
N ALA A 108 -27.03 7.89 -6.87
CA ALA A 108 -26.58 9.27 -6.98
C ALA A 108 -26.32 9.96 -5.62
N ARG A 109 -26.84 9.44 -4.51
CA ARG A 109 -26.65 9.98 -3.15
C ARG A 109 -25.52 9.31 -2.38
N ALA A 110 -24.78 8.38 -2.98
CA ALA A 110 -23.66 7.69 -2.34
C ALA A 110 -22.58 8.63 -1.78
N TRP A 111 -22.40 9.80 -2.41
CA TRP A 111 -21.46 10.83 -1.94
C TRP A 111 -21.75 11.28 -0.49
N ILE A 112 -23.00 11.27 -0.03
CA ILE A 112 -23.37 11.66 1.34
C ILE A 112 -22.69 10.73 2.35
N TRP A 113 -22.67 9.42 2.06
CA TRP A 113 -22.03 8.43 2.91
C TRP A 113 -20.50 8.59 2.91
N PHE A 114 -19.90 8.90 1.76
CA PHE A 114 -18.46 9.17 1.71
C PHE A 114 -18.09 10.45 2.46
N VAL A 115 -18.92 11.50 2.44
CA VAL A 115 -18.74 12.68 3.30
C VAL A 115 -18.85 12.29 4.76
N ALA A 116 -19.86 11.52 5.14
CA ALA A 116 -20.02 11.06 6.53
C ALA A 116 -18.79 10.29 7.01
N VAL A 117 -18.24 9.38 6.20
CA VAL A 117 -17.01 8.64 6.52
C VAL A 117 -15.79 9.56 6.56
N ALA A 118 -15.65 10.49 5.61
CA ALA A 118 -14.53 11.44 5.57
C ALA A 118 -14.48 12.37 6.79
N VAL A 119 -15.62 12.61 7.44
CA VAL A 119 -15.72 13.38 8.69
C VAL A 119 -15.58 12.48 9.91
N ALA A 120 -16.29 11.34 9.95
CA ALA A 120 -16.35 10.48 11.13
C ALA A 120 -15.03 9.71 11.38
N ALA A 121 -14.37 9.25 10.32
CA ALA A 121 -13.15 8.44 10.45
C ALA A 121 -11.98 9.17 11.12
N PRO A 122 -11.61 10.42 10.77
CA PRO A 122 -10.55 11.13 11.49
C PRO A 122 -10.94 11.45 12.93
N LEU A 123 -12.21 11.76 13.21
CA LEU A 123 -12.69 11.97 14.59
C LEU A 123 -12.61 10.68 15.42
N PHE A 124 -12.94 9.54 14.81
CA PHE A 124 -12.77 8.23 15.43
C PHE A 124 -11.29 7.96 15.75
N LEU A 125 -10.39 8.20 14.79
CA LEU A 125 -8.95 8.00 15.02
C LEU A 125 -8.43 8.92 16.13
N LEU A 126 -8.84 10.19 16.18
CA LEU A 126 -8.47 11.11 17.26
C LEU A 126 -8.98 10.64 18.63
N GLY A 127 -10.17 10.03 18.69
CA GLY A 127 -10.78 9.60 19.94
C GLY A 127 -10.28 8.25 20.47
N PHE A 128 -9.87 7.34 19.58
CA PHE A 128 -9.64 5.93 19.93
C PHE A 128 -8.26 5.37 19.54
N SER A 129 -7.51 6.03 18.65
CA SER A 129 -6.19 5.55 18.23
C SER A 129 -5.12 5.90 19.27
N THR A 130 -4.38 4.91 19.73
CA THR A 130 -3.14 5.11 20.51
C THR A 130 -1.91 5.31 19.64
N HIS A 131 -2.05 5.11 18.32
CA HIS A 131 -0.96 5.20 17.34
C HIS A 131 -1.20 6.32 16.31
N HIS A 132 -2.06 7.29 16.64
CA HIS A 132 -2.43 8.39 15.76
C HIS A 132 -2.87 7.87 14.37
N MET A 133 -2.21 8.31 13.30
CA MET A 133 -2.44 7.82 11.93
C MET A 133 -1.69 6.51 11.60
N ASP A 134 -0.73 6.06 12.41
CA ASP A 134 0.05 4.84 12.14
C ASP A 134 -0.64 3.53 12.56
N VAL A 135 -1.98 3.49 12.47
CA VAL A 135 -2.79 2.30 12.72
C VAL A 135 -2.74 1.32 11.55
N SER A 136 -2.83 0.02 11.83
CA SER A 136 -2.66 -1.04 10.83
C SER A 136 -3.61 -2.23 11.01
N TYR A 137 -3.28 -3.20 11.86
CA TYR A 137 -4.14 -4.37 12.10
C TYR A 137 -5.41 -4.03 12.91
N ASP A 138 -5.30 -3.01 13.76
CA ASP A 138 -6.30 -2.53 14.72
C ASP A 138 -7.36 -1.64 14.05
N PHE A 139 -6.95 -0.48 13.53
CA PHE A 139 -7.84 0.51 12.91
C PHE A 139 -7.46 0.83 11.46
N GLY A 140 -6.65 -0.04 10.82
CA GLY A 140 -6.24 0.15 9.43
C GLY A 140 -7.41 0.21 8.46
N PHE A 141 -8.51 -0.51 8.72
CA PHE A 141 -9.73 -0.40 7.92
C PHE A 141 -10.34 1.01 7.99
N ILE A 142 -10.44 1.60 9.18
CA ILE A 142 -10.95 2.97 9.37
C ILE A 142 -10.04 3.97 8.68
N ARG A 143 -8.72 3.80 8.84
CA ARG A 143 -7.70 4.61 8.16
C ARG A 143 -7.84 4.52 6.64
N CYS A 144 -8.04 3.32 6.11
CA CYS A 144 -8.24 3.08 4.69
C CYS A 144 -9.53 3.77 4.19
N LEU A 145 -10.65 3.57 4.89
CA LEU A 145 -11.94 4.17 4.55
C LEU A 145 -11.89 5.69 4.53
N TYR A 146 -11.14 6.32 5.42
CA TYR A 146 -10.94 7.76 5.43
C TYR A 146 -10.31 8.26 4.12
N GLY A 147 -9.12 7.76 3.77
CA GLY A 147 -8.45 8.16 2.53
C GLY A 147 -9.20 7.73 1.27
N PHE A 148 -9.81 6.55 1.30
CA PHE A 148 -10.63 6.05 0.20
C PHE A 148 -11.83 6.97 -0.04
N SER A 149 -12.52 7.42 1.01
CA SER A 149 -13.69 8.29 0.89
C SER A 149 -13.32 9.66 0.33
N LEU A 150 -12.20 10.24 0.78
CA LEU A 150 -11.69 11.49 0.19
C LEU A 150 -11.37 11.33 -1.30
N GLY A 151 -10.71 10.24 -1.69
CA GLY A 151 -10.43 9.93 -3.10
C GLY A 151 -11.72 9.72 -3.91
N ALA A 152 -12.72 9.03 -3.34
CA ALA A 152 -14.02 8.82 -3.97
C ALA A 152 -14.77 10.13 -4.16
N LEU A 153 -14.79 11.02 -3.16
CA LEU A 153 -15.41 12.35 -3.25
C LEU A 153 -14.72 13.22 -4.29
N LEU A 154 -13.38 13.19 -4.33
CA LEU A 154 -12.61 13.90 -5.33
C LEU A 154 -13.00 13.45 -6.75
N ALA A 155 -13.05 12.14 -6.97
CA ALA A 155 -13.51 11.57 -8.22
C ALA A 155 -14.99 11.88 -8.52
N TRP A 156 -15.83 12.04 -7.50
CA TRP A 156 -17.25 12.33 -7.67
C TRP A 156 -17.51 13.77 -8.13
N PHE A 157 -16.80 14.74 -7.56
CA PHE A 157 -17.07 16.17 -7.78
C PHE A 157 -16.10 16.86 -8.72
N GLN A 158 -14.86 16.39 -8.82
CA GLN A 158 -13.80 17.09 -9.56
C GLN A 158 -13.39 16.40 -10.86
N HIS A 159 -13.96 15.22 -11.19
CA HIS A 159 -13.59 14.48 -12.39
C HIS A 159 -13.67 15.33 -13.67
N ASP A 160 -14.78 16.04 -13.87
CA ASP A 160 -14.99 16.83 -15.10
C ASP A 160 -14.16 18.11 -15.11
N SER A 161 -13.94 18.72 -13.94
CA SER A 161 -13.04 19.87 -13.75
C SER A 161 -11.60 19.51 -14.12
N ILE A 162 -11.09 18.41 -13.57
CA ILE A 162 -9.75 17.87 -13.86
C ILE A 162 -9.61 17.55 -15.35
N ALA A 163 -10.60 16.88 -15.94
CA ALA A 163 -10.59 16.51 -17.35
C ALA A 163 -10.58 17.73 -18.28
N GLY A 164 -11.41 18.74 -17.99
CA GLY A 164 -11.48 19.99 -18.76
C GLY A 164 -10.20 20.82 -18.62
N ALA A 165 -9.69 20.99 -17.41
CA ALA A 165 -8.47 21.75 -17.16
C ALA A 165 -7.24 21.11 -17.83
N ARG A 166 -7.14 19.77 -17.84
CA ARG A 166 -6.06 19.05 -18.53
C ARG A 166 -6.06 19.33 -20.04
N GLN A 167 -7.24 19.42 -20.67
CA GLN A 167 -7.34 19.75 -22.11
C GLN A 167 -6.84 21.18 -22.39
N VAL A 168 -7.19 22.14 -21.54
CA VAL A 168 -6.75 23.55 -21.66
C VAL A 168 -5.24 23.68 -21.42
N LEU A 169 -4.69 22.95 -20.45
CA LEU A 169 -3.26 22.96 -20.11
C LEU A 169 -2.37 22.43 -21.23
N VAL A 170 -2.81 21.40 -21.94
CA VAL A 170 -2.13 20.87 -23.12
C VAL A 170 -2.11 21.89 -24.26
N ALA A 171 -3.15 22.72 -24.36
CA ALA A 171 -3.27 23.72 -25.42
C ALA A 171 -2.36 24.94 -25.21
N ASN A 172 -2.43 25.63 -24.06
CA ASN A 172 -1.66 26.88 -23.81
C ASN A 172 -1.60 27.31 -22.31
N GLY A 173 -1.71 26.38 -21.35
CA GLY A 173 -1.81 26.76 -19.92
C GLY A 173 -0.52 27.40 -19.35
N PRO A 174 -0.62 28.30 -18.35
CA PRO A 174 0.54 28.96 -17.73
C PRO A 174 1.35 27.96 -16.87
N ARG A 175 2.21 27.17 -17.51
CA ARG A 175 3.01 26.10 -16.88
C ARG A 175 3.79 26.55 -15.64
N MET A 176 4.20 27.83 -15.58
CA MET A 176 4.95 28.37 -14.44
C MET A 176 4.10 28.44 -13.16
N SER A 177 2.85 28.89 -13.24
CA SER A 177 1.95 28.97 -12.07
C SER A 177 1.63 27.59 -11.51
N TRP A 178 1.43 26.61 -12.39
CA TRP A 178 1.25 25.21 -11.98
C TRP A 178 2.50 24.62 -11.35
N THR A 179 3.67 24.89 -11.93
CA THR A 179 4.94 24.43 -11.35
C THR A 179 5.18 25.02 -9.97
N LEU A 180 4.85 26.30 -9.76
CA LEU A 180 4.93 26.92 -8.43
C LEU A 180 3.99 26.22 -7.44
N ALA A 181 2.74 25.97 -7.82
CA ALA A 181 1.80 25.23 -6.98
C ALA A 181 2.30 23.81 -6.66
N GLU A 182 2.87 23.10 -7.64
CA GLU A 182 3.45 21.77 -7.45
C GLU A 182 4.64 21.81 -6.48
N ILE A 183 5.55 22.78 -6.62
CA ILE A 183 6.70 22.96 -5.70
C ILE A 183 6.19 23.22 -4.28
N VAL A 184 5.21 24.11 -4.11
CA VAL A 184 4.60 24.41 -2.81
C VAL A 184 3.97 23.13 -2.23
N MET A 185 3.25 22.35 -3.04
CA MET A 185 2.66 21.10 -2.58
C MET A 185 3.72 20.06 -2.18
N VAL A 186 4.81 19.93 -2.93
CA VAL A 186 5.94 19.08 -2.53
C VAL A 186 6.53 19.55 -1.21
N ALA A 187 6.75 20.85 -1.03
CA ALA A 187 7.26 21.40 0.23
C ALA A 187 6.30 21.14 1.40
N VAL A 188 4.99 21.28 1.19
CA VAL A 188 3.96 20.95 2.19
C VAL A 188 4.00 19.47 2.55
N ILE A 189 4.13 18.55 1.58
CA ILE A 189 4.23 17.11 1.85
C ILE A 189 5.49 16.82 2.67
N VAL A 190 6.64 17.36 2.26
CA VAL A 190 7.93 17.16 2.95
C VAL A 190 7.86 17.66 4.39
N LEU A 191 7.36 18.89 4.59
CA LEU A 191 7.20 19.48 5.91
C LEU A 191 6.20 18.67 6.76
N PHE A 192 5.05 18.30 6.19
CA PHE A 192 4.03 17.52 6.86
C PHE A 192 4.57 16.18 7.34
N VAL A 193 5.17 15.37 6.45
CA VAL A 193 5.73 14.06 6.81
C VAL A 193 6.83 14.18 7.87
N SER A 194 7.63 15.25 7.82
CA SER A 194 8.73 15.47 8.77
C SER A 194 8.26 15.86 10.18
N LEU A 195 7.07 16.47 10.30
CA LEU A 195 6.56 17.02 11.57
C LEU A 195 5.39 16.23 12.16
N ALA A 196 4.64 15.51 11.34
CA ALA A 196 3.35 14.94 11.69
C ALA A 196 3.35 13.41 11.83
N GLY A 197 4.47 12.73 11.56
CA GLY A 197 4.55 11.27 11.54
C GLY A 197 4.19 10.59 12.86
N ASP A 198 4.53 11.22 13.99
CA ASP A 198 4.46 10.61 15.32
C ASP A 198 3.47 11.32 16.26
N ASN A 199 2.51 12.10 15.74
CA ASN A 199 1.51 12.80 16.54
C ASN A 199 0.15 12.92 15.84
N ASP A 200 -0.84 13.50 16.53
CA ASP A 200 -2.20 13.67 16.01
C ASP A 200 -2.29 14.47 14.71
N ALA A 201 -1.31 15.33 14.40
CA ALA A 201 -1.29 16.03 13.11
C ALA A 201 -1.19 15.04 11.95
N GLY A 202 -0.63 13.85 12.17
CA GLY A 202 -0.60 12.75 11.20
C GLY A 202 -2.00 12.38 10.71
N ILE A 203 -3.05 12.64 11.51
CA ILE A 203 -4.44 12.35 11.12
C ILE A 203 -4.90 13.23 9.94
N ALA A 204 -4.24 14.36 9.68
CA ALA A 204 -4.49 15.14 8.48
C ALA A 204 -3.91 14.53 7.18
N ALA A 205 -3.15 13.42 7.25
CA ALA A 205 -2.43 12.88 6.09
C ALA A 205 -3.35 12.60 4.88
N PRO A 206 -4.49 11.89 5.00
CA PRO A 206 -5.37 11.69 3.86
C PRO A 206 -5.92 12.99 3.25
N LEU A 207 -6.11 14.06 4.04
CA LEU A 207 -6.51 15.36 3.51
C LEU A 207 -5.36 16.00 2.70
N VAL A 208 -4.15 16.04 3.26
CA VAL A 208 -2.95 16.57 2.57
C VAL A 208 -2.70 15.81 1.26
N PHE A 209 -2.77 14.48 1.29
CA PHE A 209 -2.58 13.67 0.09
C PHE A 209 -3.76 13.75 -0.89
N SER A 210 -4.99 14.02 -0.43
CA SER A 210 -6.12 14.29 -1.33
C SER A 210 -5.96 15.63 -2.08
N LEU A 211 -5.42 16.65 -1.42
CA LEU A 211 -5.05 17.95 -2.03
C LEU A 211 -3.93 17.77 -3.04
N ALA A 212 -2.90 17.00 -2.69
CA ALA A 212 -1.83 16.64 -3.61
C ALA A 212 -2.37 15.89 -4.83
N LEU A 213 -3.24 14.89 -4.62
CA LEU A 213 -3.88 14.14 -5.70
C LEU A 213 -4.68 15.06 -6.61
N PHE A 214 -5.47 15.98 -6.05
CA PHE A 214 -6.22 16.97 -6.82
C PHE A 214 -5.28 17.82 -7.68
N LEU A 215 -4.21 18.37 -7.11
CA LEU A 215 -3.27 19.22 -7.83
C LEU A 215 -2.55 18.45 -8.94
N PHE A 216 -1.92 17.32 -8.62
CA PHE A 216 -1.11 16.55 -9.58
C PHE A 216 -1.96 15.85 -10.65
N ALA A 217 -3.25 15.59 -10.41
CA ALA A 217 -4.16 15.05 -11.42
C ALA A 217 -4.38 16.00 -12.62
N HIS A 218 -4.11 17.31 -12.46
CA HIS A 218 -4.18 18.28 -13.56
C HIS A 218 -2.97 18.21 -14.50
N GLU A 219 -1.87 17.59 -14.07
CA GLU A 219 -0.64 17.41 -14.86
C GLU A 219 -0.07 18.72 -15.45
N GLY A 220 -0.23 19.85 -14.75
CA GLY A 220 -0.04 21.18 -15.33
C GLY A 220 1.40 21.72 -15.34
N GLY A 221 2.25 21.28 -14.42
CA GLY A 221 3.59 21.85 -14.22
C GLY A 221 4.75 20.91 -14.62
N TRP A 222 5.97 21.40 -14.41
CA TRP A 222 7.19 20.68 -14.76
C TRP A 222 7.46 19.46 -13.87
N ILE A 223 6.98 19.46 -12.62
CA ILE A 223 7.11 18.29 -11.74
C ILE A 223 6.20 17.17 -12.28
N SER A 224 4.97 17.49 -12.67
CA SER A 224 4.10 16.54 -13.37
C SER A 224 4.73 16.00 -14.65
N ALA A 225 5.40 16.84 -15.45
CA ALA A 225 6.11 16.40 -16.65
C ALA A 225 7.24 15.41 -16.34
N LEU A 226 8.01 15.64 -15.28
CA LEU A 226 9.06 14.72 -14.81
C LEU A 226 8.46 13.37 -14.34
N LEU A 227 7.38 13.41 -13.56
CA LEU A 227 6.69 12.21 -13.06
C LEU A 227 6.03 11.38 -14.18
N ARG A 228 5.81 11.98 -15.35
CA ARG A 228 5.31 11.30 -16.55
C ARG A 228 6.39 10.68 -17.42
N THR A 229 7.67 10.80 -17.06
CA THR A 229 8.73 10.10 -17.78
C THR A 229 8.51 8.58 -17.73
N PRO A 230 8.90 7.81 -18.76
CA PRO A 230 8.67 6.36 -18.81
C PRO A 230 9.23 5.62 -17.59
N PHE A 231 10.37 6.07 -17.07
CA PHE A 231 10.97 5.53 -15.86
C PHE A 231 10.06 5.71 -14.63
N MET A 232 9.57 6.92 -14.37
CA MET A 232 8.68 7.21 -13.24
C MET A 232 7.34 6.47 -13.36
N LEU A 233 6.78 6.39 -14.57
CA LEU A 233 5.57 5.60 -14.83
C LEU A 233 5.80 4.10 -14.59
N THR A 234 6.98 3.59 -14.92
CA THR A 234 7.34 2.19 -14.65
C THR A 234 7.44 1.93 -13.15
N LEU A 235 8.07 2.82 -12.38
CA LEU A 235 8.09 2.72 -10.91
C LEU A 235 6.67 2.76 -10.33
N GLY A 236 5.80 3.63 -10.86
CA GLY A 236 4.38 3.67 -10.49
C GLY A 236 3.66 2.35 -10.80
N ALA A 237 3.90 1.74 -11.96
CA ALA A 237 3.34 0.45 -12.34
C ALA A 237 3.84 -0.70 -11.45
N LEU A 238 5.09 -0.64 -10.97
CA LEU A 238 5.69 -1.62 -10.07
C LEU A 238 5.36 -1.38 -8.59
N SER A 239 4.76 -0.24 -8.23
CA SER A 239 4.56 0.18 -6.84
C SER A 239 3.89 -0.87 -5.95
N TYR A 240 2.84 -1.52 -6.46
CA TYR A 240 2.13 -2.58 -5.75
C TYR A 240 3.01 -3.83 -5.53
N SER A 241 3.74 -4.26 -6.57
CA SER A 241 4.75 -5.33 -6.45
C SER A 241 5.81 -5.01 -5.40
N ILE A 242 6.39 -3.80 -5.47
CA ILE A 242 7.40 -3.32 -4.52
C ILE A 242 6.84 -3.41 -3.10
N TYR A 243 5.62 -2.91 -2.90
CA TYR A 243 4.94 -2.94 -1.62
C TYR A 243 4.75 -4.36 -1.07
N MET A 244 4.39 -5.33 -1.91
CA MET A 244 4.15 -6.70 -1.45
C MET A 244 5.43 -7.52 -1.26
N VAL A 245 6.49 -7.23 -2.01
CA VAL A 245 7.71 -8.03 -2.07
C VAL A 245 8.80 -7.55 -1.10
N HIS A 246 8.88 -6.25 -0.81
CA HIS A 246 10.05 -5.66 -0.14
C HIS A 246 10.37 -6.27 1.22
N ILE A 247 9.38 -6.50 2.11
CA ILE A 247 9.65 -7.09 3.43
C ILE A 247 10.21 -8.51 3.32
N PHE A 248 9.71 -9.31 2.38
CA PHE A 248 10.23 -10.65 2.17
C PHE A 248 11.70 -10.59 1.70
N VAL A 249 11.99 -9.77 0.69
CA VAL A 249 13.35 -9.59 0.16
C VAL A 249 14.30 -9.08 1.26
N GLN A 250 13.89 -8.05 2.00
CA GLN A 250 14.65 -7.51 3.12
C GLN A 250 14.94 -8.59 4.17
N ALA A 251 13.93 -9.34 4.61
CA ALA A 251 14.10 -10.39 5.60
C ALA A 251 15.01 -11.53 5.10
N ARG A 252 14.93 -11.92 3.82
CA ARG A 252 15.80 -12.95 3.24
C ARG A 252 17.24 -12.47 3.11
N LEU A 253 17.47 -11.22 2.71
CA LEU A 253 18.81 -10.67 2.62
C LEU A 253 19.45 -10.47 3.99
N ILE A 254 18.68 -10.08 5.01
CA ILE A 254 19.17 -10.04 6.41
C ILE A 254 19.57 -11.45 6.87
N ASN A 255 18.76 -12.48 6.59
CA ASN A 255 19.12 -13.86 6.94
C ASN A 255 20.42 -14.30 6.27
N VAL A 256 20.61 -14.02 4.98
CA VAL A 256 21.84 -14.32 4.25
C VAL A 256 23.02 -13.53 4.80
N ALA A 257 22.85 -12.22 5.03
CA ALA A 257 23.88 -11.37 5.60
C ALA A 257 24.32 -11.89 6.98
N GLY A 258 23.41 -12.39 7.80
CA GLY A 258 23.75 -12.95 9.12
C GLY A 258 24.53 -14.25 9.04
N LEU A 259 24.26 -15.10 8.05
CA LEU A 259 25.05 -16.30 7.79
C LEU A 259 26.46 -15.97 7.30
N VAL A 260 26.59 -14.94 6.46
CA VAL A 260 27.89 -14.44 5.97
C VAL A 260 28.68 -13.78 7.10
N GLU A 261 28.02 -12.97 7.92
CA GLU A 261 28.64 -12.26 9.06
C GLU A 261 29.24 -13.24 10.06
N ARG A 262 28.53 -14.32 10.40
CA ARG A 262 29.05 -15.39 11.29
C ARG A 262 30.35 -16.03 10.79
N LYS A 263 30.63 -15.98 9.49
CA LYS A 263 31.83 -16.57 8.89
C LYS A 263 32.94 -15.55 8.64
N LEU A 264 32.60 -14.33 8.26
CA LEU A 264 33.54 -13.35 7.72
C LEU A 264 33.71 -12.09 8.59
N GLY A 265 32.81 -11.80 9.53
CA GLY A 265 32.92 -10.65 10.45
C GLY A 265 33.02 -9.29 9.75
N LEU A 266 32.23 -9.07 8.69
CA LEU A 266 32.33 -7.91 7.79
C LEU A 266 31.52 -6.69 8.26
N GLY A 267 30.84 -6.78 9.41
CA GLY A 267 29.94 -5.74 9.91
C GLY A 267 28.68 -5.57 9.05
N LEU A 268 28.21 -6.62 8.37
CA LEU A 268 27.02 -6.58 7.51
C LEU A 268 25.72 -6.42 8.30
N ILE A 269 25.69 -6.97 9.53
CA ILE A 269 24.56 -6.86 10.45
C ILE A 269 24.90 -5.93 11.60
N GLY A 270 23.93 -5.14 12.02
CA GLY A 270 23.98 -4.36 13.26
C GLY A 270 22.64 -4.35 13.97
N ASP A 271 22.67 -3.89 15.21
CA ASP A 271 21.46 -3.65 16.00
C ASP A 271 20.73 -2.42 15.45
N ILE A 272 19.45 -2.59 15.15
CA ILE A 272 18.54 -1.53 14.75
C ILE A 272 17.36 -1.49 15.73
N VAL A 273 16.70 -0.34 15.80
CA VAL A 273 15.40 -0.24 16.47
C VAL A 273 14.32 -0.33 15.41
N LEU A 274 13.52 -1.39 15.44
CA LEU A 274 12.36 -1.55 14.57
C LEU A 274 11.11 -1.47 15.43
N ARG A 275 10.31 -0.40 15.23
CA ARG A 275 9.04 -0.17 15.96
C ARG A 275 9.19 -0.19 17.48
N GLY A 276 10.22 0.49 17.98
CA GLY A 276 10.49 0.62 19.42
C GLY A 276 11.12 -0.61 20.08
N GLY A 277 11.36 -1.70 19.34
CA GLY A 277 12.05 -2.89 19.83
C GLY A 277 13.43 -3.10 19.17
N PRO A 278 14.38 -3.77 19.85
CA PRO A 278 15.64 -4.16 19.24
C PRO A 278 15.40 -5.21 18.16
N ALA A 279 16.03 -5.03 17.00
CA ALA A 279 15.99 -5.95 15.88
C ALA A 279 17.35 -5.99 15.18
N ASN A 280 17.60 -7.04 14.40
CA ASN A 280 18.80 -7.14 13.59
C ASN A 280 18.52 -6.59 12.19
N GLY A 281 19.37 -5.67 11.74
CA GLY A 281 19.28 -5.02 10.44
C GLY A 281 20.63 -4.96 9.74
N PHE A 282 20.69 -4.25 8.63
CA PHE A 282 21.98 -3.93 8.00
C PHE A 282 22.76 -2.96 8.89
N GLY A 283 24.06 -3.21 9.07
CA GLY A 283 24.91 -2.39 9.93
C GLY A 283 25.06 -0.94 9.46
N PRO A 284 25.48 0.01 10.33
CA PRO A 284 25.64 1.41 9.98
C PRO A 284 26.88 1.72 9.12
N GLY A 285 27.76 0.73 8.90
CA GLY A 285 28.98 0.86 8.10
C GLY A 285 28.73 0.84 6.59
N TRP A 286 29.77 1.09 5.81
CA TRP A 286 29.70 1.08 4.34
C TRP A 286 29.23 -0.28 3.77
N THR A 287 29.57 -1.39 4.44
CA THR A 287 29.11 -2.74 4.09
C THR A 287 27.59 -2.88 4.22
N GLY A 288 27.00 -2.29 5.26
CA GLY A 288 25.55 -2.21 5.42
C GLY A 288 24.90 -1.29 4.38
N THR A 289 25.52 -0.15 4.04
CA THR A 289 25.05 0.70 2.92
C THR A 289 25.02 -0.07 1.61
N VAL A 290 26.07 -0.83 1.30
CA VAL A 290 26.11 -1.71 0.11
C VAL A 290 24.99 -2.76 0.18
N ALA A 291 24.76 -3.37 1.35
CA ALA A 291 23.68 -4.33 1.54
C ALA A 291 22.29 -3.71 1.32
N ILE A 292 22.07 -2.45 1.73
CA ILE A 292 20.84 -1.69 1.46
C ILE A 292 20.67 -1.46 -0.04
N VAL A 293 21.72 -1.04 -0.75
CA VAL A 293 21.66 -0.84 -2.21
C VAL A 293 21.34 -2.16 -2.93
N VAL A 294 21.96 -3.26 -2.51
CA VAL A 294 21.64 -4.61 -3.02
C VAL A 294 20.19 -4.98 -2.72
N MET A 295 19.68 -4.65 -1.52
CA MET A 295 18.30 -4.91 -1.14
C MET A 295 17.29 -4.11 -1.97
N LEU A 296 17.58 -2.83 -2.26
CA LEU A 296 16.76 -2.01 -3.15
C LEU A 296 16.75 -2.57 -4.58
N ALA A 297 17.93 -2.91 -5.11
CA ALA A 297 18.04 -3.50 -6.45
C ALA A 297 17.31 -4.85 -6.54
N ALA A 298 17.48 -5.72 -5.55
CA ALA A 298 16.78 -7.00 -5.47
C ALA A 298 15.26 -6.83 -5.36
N THR A 299 14.80 -5.83 -4.58
CA THR A 299 13.37 -5.52 -4.46
C THR A 299 12.79 -5.09 -5.79
N ILE A 300 13.44 -4.17 -6.51
CA ILE A 300 12.98 -3.71 -7.84
C ILE A 300 13.00 -4.87 -8.85
N ALA A 301 14.06 -5.68 -8.86
CA ALA A 301 14.17 -6.83 -9.76
C ALA A 301 13.07 -7.87 -9.51
N MET A 302 12.85 -8.26 -8.24
CA MET A 302 11.79 -9.19 -7.87
C MET A 302 10.40 -8.61 -8.13
N SER A 303 10.22 -7.30 -7.95
CA SER A 303 8.99 -6.59 -8.27
C SER A 303 8.69 -6.63 -9.76
N TRP A 304 9.69 -6.44 -10.61
CA TRP A 304 9.52 -6.56 -12.06
C TRP A 304 9.11 -7.99 -12.47
N ILE A 305 9.72 -9.01 -11.86
CA ILE A 305 9.38 -10.41 -12.11
C ILE A 305 7.94 -10.71 -11.69
N THR A 306 7.56 -10.36 -10.47
CA THR A 306 6.23 -10.62 -9.92
C THR A 306 5.14 -9.82 -10.65
N TRP A 307 5.40 -8.56 -10.99
CA TRP A 307 4.52 -7.75 -11.82
C TRP A 307 4.26 -8.41 -13.19
N ARG A 308 5.32 -8.89 -13.86
CA ARG A 308 5.22 -9.48 -15.20
C ARG A 308 4.59 -10.86 -15.22
N LEU A 309 4.91 -11.70 -14.24
CA LEU A 309 4.52 -13.11 -14.22
C LEU A 309 3.24 -13.40 -13.42
N VAL A 310 2.92 -12.56 -12.43
CA VAL A 310 1.77 -12.77 -11.55
C VAL A 310 0.70 -11.71 -11.77
N GLU A 311 1.05 -10.44 -11.58
CA GLU A 311 0.05 -9.37 -11.60
C GLU A 311 -0.60 -9.15 -12.96
N MET A 312 0.20 -8.91 -14.01
CA MET A 312 -0.33 -8.64 -15.35
C MET A 312 -1.20 -9.80 -15.88
N PRO A 313 -0.74 -11.07 -15.81
CA PRO A 313 -1.54 -12.20 -16.28
C PRO A 313 -2.82 -12.38 -15.45
N ALA A 314 -2.75 -12.21 -14.12
CA ALA A 314 -3.91 -12.35 -13.26
C ALA A 314 -4.94 -11.25 -13.53
N MET A 315 -4.52 -9.98 -13.57
CA MET A 315 -5.41 -8.87 -13.94
C MET A 315 -6.08 -9.10 -15.30
N ALA A 316 -5.34 -9.56 -16.30
CA ALA A 316 -5.90 -9.89 -17.62
C ALA A 316 -6.90 -11.06 -17.56
N TRP A 317 -6.60 -12.09 -16.78
CA TRP A 317 -7.48 -13.25 -16.59
C TRP A 317 -8.78 -12.86 -15.88
N PHE A 318 -8.72 -12.16 -14.75
CA PHE A 318 -9.90 -11.71 -14.02
C PHE A 318 -10.76 -10.72 -14.83
N ARG A 319 -10.16 -9.84 -15.63
CA ARG A 319 -10.90 -8.98 -16.58
C ARG A 319 -11.61 -9.75 -17.68
N ARG A 320 -11.09 -10.92 -18.11
CA ARG A 320 -11.80 -11.80 -19.06
C ARG A 320 -12.91 -12.57 -18.35
N LEU A 321 -12.67 -13.05 -17.14
CA LEU A 321 -13.65 -13.77 -16.33
C LEU A 321 -14.86 -12.87 -16.00
N SER A 322 -14.62 -11.60 -15.67
CA SER A 322 -15.70 -10.64 -15.37
C SER A 322 -16.61 -10.35 -16.56
N LYS A 323 -16.18 -10.61 -17.80
CA LYS A 323 -17.06 -10.45 -18.98
C LYS A 323 -18.06 -11.60 -19.15
N ARG A 324 -17.91 -12.69 -18.37
CA ARG A 324 -18.76 -13.89 -18.43
C ARG A 324 -19.87 -13.91 -17.39
N ILE A 325 -19.73 -13.14 -16.31
CA ILE A 325 -20.83 -12.73 -15.41
C ILE A 325 -21.67 -11.75 -16.18
#